data_AF-A0A1Y1VQC9-F1
#
_entry.id   AF-A0A1Y1VQC9-F1
#
_cell.length_a   1.000
_cell.length_b   1.000
_cell.length_c   1.000
_cell.angle_alpha   90.00
_cell.angle_beta   90.00
_cell.angle_gamma   90.00
#
_symmetry.space_group_name_H-M   'P 1'
#
loop_
_entity.id
_entity.type
_entity.pdbx_description
1 polymer ?
#
loop_
_entity_poly.entity_id
_entity_poly.type
_entity_poly.pdbx_seq_one_letter_code
_entity_poly.pdbx_strand_id
1 'polypeptide(L)'
;MASPDHQKKLEQFLANRPGSKELVDKNIIRDPNVAPTLQAAMKDLERAKINDQLGHKIQNRPTKDDLVQHNILKDSKAAPSLQAQEVRLARSQLQDTLGDKINRRPSANELLEQHVLNEEDLERLQ
;
A
#
# COMPACT_ATOMS: atom_id res chain seq x y z
N MET A 1 2.07 -15.52 -60.87
CA MET A 1 1.33 -14.28 -60.57
C MET A 1 0.42 -14.59 -59.39
N ALA A 2 0.49 -13.83 -58.29
CA ALA A 2 -0.30 -14.12 -57.09
C ALA A 2 -1.80 -14.04 -57.39
N SER A 3 -2.59 -15.00 -56.89
CA SER A 3 -4.03 -15.06 -57.15
C SER A 3 -4.76 -13.84 -56.56
N PRO A 4 -5.80 -13.31 -57.23
CA PRO A 4 -6.52 -12.09 -56.83
C PRO A 4 -7.15 -12.18 -55.43
N ASP A 5 -7.55 -13.37 -54.99
CA ASP A 5 -8.08 -13.59 -53.63
C ASP A 5 -7.03 -13.37 -52.53
N HIS A 6 -5.75 -13.63 -52.84
CA HIS A 6 -4.66 -13.40 -51.91
C HIS A 6 -4.42 -11.90 -51.69
N GLN A 7 -4.53 -11.10 -52.76
CA GLN A 7 -4.40 -9.64 -52.70
C GLN A 7 -5.51 -9.03 -51.84
N LYS A 8 -6.76 -9.46 -52.06
CA LYS A 8 -7.92 -8.98 -51.29
C LYS A 8 -7.82 -9.28 -49.78
N LYS A 9 -7.34 -10.48 -49.41
CA LYS A 9 -7.10 -10.83 -47.99
C LYS A 9 -5.98 -10.00 -47.37
N LEU A 10 -4.89 -9.77 -48.10
CA LEU A 10 -3.77 -8.97 -47.62
C LEU A 10 -4.19 -7.52 -47.32
N GLU A 11 -4.96 -6.90 -48.21
CA GLU A 11 -5.51 -5.56 -48.01
C GLU A 11 -6.36 -5.47 -46.74
N GLN A 12 -7.20 -6.48 -46.48
CA GLN A 12 -8.01 -6.55 -45.26
C GLN A 12 -7.15 -6.65 -43.98
N PHE A 13 -6.05 -7.41 -44.01
CA PHE A 13 -5.14 -7.51 -42.86
C PHE A 13 -4.33 -6.23 -42.64
N LEU A 14 -3.94 -5.53 -43.70
CA LEU A 14 -3.24 -4.26 -43.59
C LEU A 14 -4.15 -3.15 -43.05
N ALA A 15 -5.42 -3.13 -43.45
CA ALA A 15 -6.41 -2.18 -42.94
C ALA A 15 -6.68 -2.36 -41.44
N ASN A 16 -6.65 -3.61 -40.95
CA ASN A 16 -6.86 -3.94 -39.54
C ASN A 16 -5.56 -4.05 -38.74
N ARG A 17 -4.43 -3.57 -39.27
CA ARG A 17 -3.12 -3.72 -38.62
C ARG A 17 -3.05 -2.85 -37.35
N PRO A 18 -2.71 -3.43 -36.18
CA PRO A 18 -2.47 -2.67 -34.97
C PRO A 18 -1.34 -1.65 -35.14
N GLY A 19 -1.48 -0.50 -34.50
CA GLY A 19 -0.45 0.52 -34.50
C GLY A 19 0.81 0.07 -33.75
N SER A 20 1.98 0.61 -34.12
CA SER A 20 3.26 0.27 -33.44
C SER A 20 3.19 0.49 -31.93
N LYS A 21 2.59 1.60 -31.48
CA LYS A 21 2.40 1.91 -30.06
C LYS A 21 1.57 0.86 -29.34
N GLU A 22 0.47 0.41 -29.95
CA GLU A 22 -0.39 -0.64 -29.38
C GLU A 22 0.35 -1.97 -29.21
N LEU A 23 1.23 -2.30 -30.16
CA LEU A 23 2.06 -3.50 -30.08
C LEU A 23 3.13 -3.40 -28.99
N VAL A 24 3.64 -2.20 -28.69
CA VAL A 24 4.54 -1.95 -27.55
C VAL A 24 3.81 -2.08 -26.23
N ASP A 25 2.62 -1.48 -26.10
CA ASP A 25 1.80 -1.55 -24.89
C ASP A 25 1.41 -3.01 -24.57
N LYS A 26 1.13 -3.81 -25.61
CA LYS A 26 0.88 -5.26 -25.51
C LYS A 26 2.14 -6.10 -25.32
N ASN A 27 3.32 -5.48 -25.21
CA ASN A 27 4.62 -6.15 -25.09
C ASN A 27 4.93 -7.13 -26.24
N ILE A 28 4.39 -6.90 -27.43
CA ILE A 28 4.64 -7.71 -28.64
C ILE A 28 5.91 -7.19 -29.35
N ILE A 29 6.02 -5.87 -29.50
CA ILE A 29 7.19 -5.19 -30.06
C ILE A 29 7.92 -4.48 -28.91
N ARG A 30 9.25 -4.58 -28.86
CA ARG A 30 10.07 -3.84 -27.90
C ARG A 30 10.23 -2.38 -28.33
N ASP A 31 10.73 -1.52 -27.45
CA ASP A 31 10.87 -0.08 -27.72
C ASP A 31 11.42 0.19 -29.14
N PRO A 32 10.62 0.81 -30.03
CA PRO A 32 11.00 1.05 -31.42
C PRO A 32 12.12 2.09 -31.56
N ASN A 33 12.44 2.82 -30.49
CA ASN A 33 13.53 3.79 -30.48
C ASN A 33 14.90 3.14 -30.29
N VAL A 34 14.94 1.88 -29.85
CA VAL A 34 16.19 1.14 -29.60
C VAL A 34 16.51 0.25 -30.79
N ALA A 35 17.76 0.32 -31.26
CA ALA A 35 18.24 -0.52 -32.36
C ALA A 35 17.98 -2.01 -32.08
N PRO A 36 17.45 -2.80 -33.05
CA PRO A 36 17.06 -4.20 -32.84
C PRO A 36 18.16 -5.09 -32.25
N THR A 37 19.43 -4.82 -32.57
CA THR A 37 20.59 -5.56 -32.06
C THR A 37 20.85 -5.32 -30.57
N LEU A 38 20.48 -4.15 -30.05
CA LEU A 38 20.72 -3.76 -28.65
C LEU A 38 19.57 -4.15 -27.71
N GLN A 39 18.38 -4.45 -28.26
CA GLN A 39 17.19 -4.75 -27.47
C GLN A 39 17.36 -5.95 -26.53
N ALA A 40 18.19 -6.94 -26.90
CA ALA A 40 18.48 -8.09 -26.05
C ALA A 40 19.37 -7.70 -24.88
N ALA A 41 20.52 -7.06 -25.16
CA ALA A 41 21.47 -6.62 -24.14
C ALA A 41 20.85 -5.61 -23.15
N MET A 42 20.02 -4.68 -23.64
CA MET A 42 19.29 -3.74 -22.78
C MET A 42 18.36 -4.47 -21.80
N LYS A 43 17.61 -5.47 -22.27
CA LYS A 43 16.71 -6.27 -21.42
C LYS A 43 17.49 -7.05 -20.36
N ASP A 44 18.62 -7.63 -20.73
CA ASP A 44 19.45 -8.39 -19.80
C ASP A 44 20.06 -7.49 -18.72
N LEU A 45 20.50 -6.28 -19.10
CA LEU A 45 20.97 -5.26 -18.17
C LEU A 45 19.86 -4.79 -17.23
N GLU A 46 18.66 -4.54 -17.74
CA GLU A 46 17.51 -4.16 -16.92
C GLU A 46 17.17 -5.26 -15.91
N ARG A 47 17.15 -6.51 -16.36
CA ARG A 47 16.93 -7.66 -15.48
C ARG A 47 18.01 -7.79 -14.41
N ALA A 48 19.30 -7.64 -14.77
CA ALA A 48 20.40 -7.68 -13.82
C ALA A 48 20.24 -6.57 -12.77
N LYS A 49 19.95 -5.34 -13.19
CA LYS A 49 19.72 -4.21 -12.29
C LYS A 49 18.56 -4.48 -11.32
N ILE A 50 17.45 -5.03 -11.80
CA ILE A 50 16.31 -5.39 -10.95
C ILE A 50 16.69 -6.49 -9.95
N ASN A 51 17.45 -7.50 -10.39
CA ASN A 51 17.91 -8.58 -9.51
C ASN A 51 18.80 -8.05 -8.39
N ASP A 52 19.75 -7.17 -8.72
CA ASP A 52 20.66 -6.59 -7.73
C ASP A 52 19.89 -5.73 -6.71
N GLN A 53 18.98 -4.88 -7.20
CA GLN A 53 18.12 -4.07 -6.34
C GLN A 53 17.22 -4.92 -5.45
N LEU A 54 16.64 -6.00 -6.00
CA LEU A 54 15.80 -6.92 -5.24
C LEU A 54 16.62 -7.67 -4.19
N GLY A 55 17.82 -8.15 -4.55
CA GLY A 55 18.75 -8.81 -3.63
C GLY A 55 19.09 -7.92 -2.44
N HIS A 56 19.43 -6.66 -2.68
CA HIS A 56 19.69 -5.68 -1.62
C HIS A 56 18.45 -5.45 -0.72
N LYS A 57 17.25 -5.35 -1.30
CA LYS A 57 16.00 -5.16 -0.54
C LYS A 57 15.62 -6.38 0.30
N ILE A 58 15.90 -7.59 -0.20
CA ILE A 58 15.64 -8.83 0.54
C ILE A 58 16.61 -8.96 1.71
N GLN A 59 17.89 -8.62 1.52
CA GLN A 59 18.89 -8.63 2.60
C GLN A 59 18.54 -7.67 3.73
N ASN A 60 18.06 -6.47 3.39
CA ASN A 60 17.68 -5.44 4.37
C ASN A 60 16.18 -5.48 4.72
N ARG A 61 15.52 -6.63 4.56
CA ARG A 61 14.08 -6.75 4.81
C ARG A 61 13.81 -6.64 6.32
N PRO A 62 13.00 -5.66 6.78
CA PRO A 62 12.62 -5.55 8.19
C PRO A 62 11.86 -6.78 8.68
N THR A 63 11.99 -7.08 9.97
CA THR A 63 11.25 -8.17 10.60
C THR A 63 9.79 -7.77 10.81
N LYS A 64 8.93 -8.76 11.09
CA LYS A 64 7.53 -8.48 11.44
C LYS A 64 7.44 -7.58 12.68
N ASP A 65 8.30 -7.83 13.66
CA ASP A 65 8.27 -7.11 14.95
C ASP A 65 8.67 -5.64 14.76
N ASP A 66 9.68 -5.35 13.93
CA ASP A 66 10.03 -3.97 13.56
C ASP A 66 8.82 -3.23 12.94
N LEU A 67 8.09 -3.89 12.04
CA LEU A 67 6.91 -3.31 11.41
C LEU A 67 5.76 -3.07 12.39
N VAL A 68 5.63 -3.89 13.43
CA VAL A 68 4.66 -3.70 14.52
C VAL A 68 5.08 -2.53 15.41
N GLN A 69 6.36 -2.43 15.76
CA GLN A 69 6.90 -1.32 16.56
C GLN A 69 6.72 0.02 15.84
N HIS A 70 6.91 0.06 14.53
CA HIS A 70 6.64 1.24 13.70
C HIS A 70 5.14 1.45 13.39
N ASN A 71 4.24 0.63 13.95
CA ASN A 71 2.78 0.70 13.77
C ASN A 71 2.32 0.61 12.31
N ILE A 72 3.14 -0.02 11.45
CA ILE A 72 2.81 -0.35 10.05
C ILE A 72 1.91 -1.58 10.03
N LEU A 73 2.32 -2.62 10.76
CA LEU A 73 1.49 -3.80 11.02
C LEU A 73 0.82 -3.69 12.38
N LYS A 74 -0.34 -4.30 12.51
CA LYS A 74 -1.04 -4.43 13.80
C LYS A 74 -0.53 -5.67 14.52
N ASP A 75 -0.32 -5.55 15.82
CA ASP A 75 -0.04 -6.71 16.66
C ASP A 75 -1.33 -7.51 16.86
N SER A 76 -1.58 -8.43 15.95
CA SER A 76 -2.77 -9.28 15.95
C SER A 76 -2.40 -10.72 15.62
N LYS A 77 -3.09 -11.63 16.29
CA LYS A 77 -3.07 -13.08 16.04
C LYS A 77 -4.18 -13.51 15.07
N ALA A 78 -5.07 -12.60 14.69
CA ALA A 78 -6.15 -12.87 13.74
C ALA A 78 -5.64 -13.01 12.31
N ALA A 79 -6.41 -13.73 11.49
CA ALA A 79 -6.12 -13.90 10.07
C ALA A 79 -6.07 -12.52 9.35
N PRO A 80 -5.24 -12.35 8.30
CA PRO A 80 -5.05 -11.06 7.62
C PRO A 80 -6.35 -10.39 7.15
N SER A 81 -7.35 -11.18 6.75
CA SER A 81 -8.65 -10.69 6.31
C SER A 81 -9.50 -10.07 7.44
N LEU A 82 -9.28 -10.47 8.69
CA LEU A 82 -10.07 -10.07 9.86
C LEU A 82 -9.44 -8.93 10.65
N GLN A 83 -8.14 -8.68 10.50
CA GLN A 83 -7.40 -7.65 11.25
C GLN A 83 -8.07 -6.26 11.16
N ALA A 84 -8.58 -5.90 9.98
CA ALA A 84 -9.26 -4.63 9.78
C ALA A 84 -10.56 -4.51 10.61
N GLN A 85 -11.31 -5.61 10.74
CA GLN A 85 -12.53 -5.66 11.54
C GLN A 85 -12.22 -5.66 13.03
N GLU A 86 -11.19 -6.41 13.44
CA GLU A 86 -10.70 -6.45 14.82
C GLU A 86 -10.28 -5.06 15.31
N VAL A 87 -9.46 -4.33 14.53
CA VAL A 87 -9.04 -2.97 14.88
C VAL A 87 -10.24 -2.02 15.01
N ARG A 88 -11.23 -2.15 14.12
CA ARG A 88 -12.45 -1.33 14.18
C ARG A 88 -13.24 -1.63 15.45
N LEU A 89 -13.40 -2.90 15.79
CA LEU A 89 -14.10 -3.33 17.00
C LEU A 89 -13.38 -2.85 18.25
N ALA A 90 -12.07 -3.07 18.35
CA ALA A 90 -11.25 -2.64 19.48
C ALA A 90 -11.32 -1.12 19.68
N ARG A 91 -11.30 -0.35 18.59
CA ARG A 91 -11.47 1.11 18.65
C ARG A 91 -12.86 1.51 19.16
N SER A 92 -13.92 0.85 18.71
CA SER A 92 -15.29 1.12 19.18
C SER A 92 -15.42 0.82 20.67
N GLN A 93 -14.97 -0.35 21.11
CA GLN A 93 -15.01 -0.75 22.52
C GLN A 93 -14.23 0.23 23.41
N LEU A 94 -13.08 0.69 22.93
CA LEU A 94 -12.29 1.69 23.65
C LEU A 94 -13.04 3.03 23.74
N GLN A 95 -13.66 3.47 22.65
CA GLN A 95 -14.46 4.69 22.64
C GLN A 95 -15.60 4.64 23.66
N ASP A 96 -16.34 3.53 23.69
CA ASP A 96 -17.46 3.34 24.63
C ASP A 96 -16.97 3.35 26.07
N THR A 97 -15.89 2.61 26.35
CA THR A 97 -15.26 2.55 27.68
C THR A 97 -14.75 3.92 28.15
N LEU A 98 -14.12 4.69 27.26
CA LEU A 98 -13.64 6.03 27.57
C LEU A 98 -14.81 7.01 27.76
N GLY A 99 -15.87 6.88 26.96
CA GLY A 99 -17.10 7.64 27.13
C GLY A 99 -17.69 7.48 28.53
N ASP A 100 -17.84 6.24 28.99
CA ASP A 100 -18.35 5.94 30.34
C ASP A 100 -17.47 6.54 31.44
N LYS A 101 -16.14 6.44 31.30
CA LYS A 101 -15.17 7.01 32.26
C LYS A 101 -15.23 8.54 32.31
N ILE A 102 -15.40 9.18 31.16
CA ILE A 102 -15.53 10.64 31.07
C ILE A 102 -16.86 11.10 31.67
N ASN A 103 -17.95 10.36 31.45
CA ASN A 103 -19.26 10.67 32.01
C ASN A 103 -19.29 10.61 33.54
N ARG A 104 -18.48 9.72 34.15
CA ARG A 104 -18.33 9.58 35.61
C ARG A 104 -17.14 10.38 36.16
N ARG A 105 -16.64 11.36 35.40
CA ARG A 105 -15.50 12.17 35.84
C ARG A 105 -15.87 12.95 37.11
N PRO A 106 -15.09 12.81 38.20
CA PRO A 106 -15.35 13.56 39.42
C PRO A 106 -15.27 15.07 39.20
N SER A 107 -16.10 15.81 39.92
CA SER A 107 -16.03 17.27 39.94
C SER A 107 -14.83 17.76 40.75
N ALA A 108 -14.42 19.02 40.55
CA ALA A 108 -13.28 19.60 41.27
C ALA A 108 -13.49 19.60 42.80
N ASN A 109 -14.74 19.79 43.24
CA ASN A 109 -15.10 19.73 44.67
C ASN A 109 -14.98 18.31 45.24
N GLU A 110 -15.41 17.29 44.48
CA GLU A 110 -15.25 15.88 44.89
C GLU A 110 -13.77 15.49 44.99
N LEU A 111 -12.89 16.07 44.16
CA LEU A 111 -11.44 15.85 44.25
C LEU A 111 -10.81 16.52 45.48
N LEU A 112 -11.35 17.65 45.94
CA LEU A 112 -10.96 18.29 47.21
C LEU A 112 -11.36 17.40 48.40
N GLU A 113 -12.58 16.88 48.41
CA GLU A 113 -13.05 15.95 49.46
C GLU A 113 -12.21 14.67 49.51
N GLN A 114 -11.76 14.18 48.36
CA GLN A 114 -10.85 13.04 48.26
C GLN A 114 -9.39 13.37 48.62
N HIS A 115 -9.09 14.61 49.01
CA HIS A 115 -7.75 15.11 49.35
C HIS A 115 -6.74 14.94 48.18
N VAL A 116 -7.24 14.92 46.94
CA VAL A 116 -6.43 14.85 45.71
C VAL A 116 -6.11 16.26 45.21
N LEU A 117 -7.03 17.20 45.39
CA LEU A 117 -6.89 18.62 45.05
C LEU A 117 -6.80 19.46 46.33
N ASN A 118 -5.97 20.51 46.35
CA ASN A 118 -5.87 21.43 47.48
C ASN A 118 -6.88 22.59 47.33
N GLU A 119 -7.23 23.23 48.45
CA GLU A 119 -8.12 24.41 48.45
C GLU A 119 -7.57 25.54 47.57
N GLU A 120 -6.26 25.84 47.66
CA GLU A 120 -5.61 26.86 46.83
C GLU A 120 -5.72 26.56 45.32
N ASP A 121 -5.69 25.28 44.94
CA ASP A 121 -5.78 24.85 43.55
C ASP A 121 -7.22 24.81 43.04
N LEU A 122 -8.19 24.61 43.93
CA LEU A 122 -9.62 24.70 43.62
C LEU A 122 -10.04 26.16 43.38
N GLU A 123 -9.55 27.10 44.19
CA GLU A 123 -9.83 28.53 44.03
C GLU A 123 -9.31 29.10 42.70
N ARG A 124 -8.22 28.54 42.16
CA ARG A 124 -7.66 28.92 40.85
C ARG A 124 -8.50 28.46 39.65
N LEU A 125 -9.38 27.48 39.85
CA LEU A 125 -10.19 26.86 38.81
C LEU A 125 -11.62 27.45 38.72
N GLN A 126 -11.98 28.33 39.65
CA GLN A 126 -13.27 29.03 39.72
C GLN A 126 -13.16 30.44 39.11
#